data_AF-F5XJJ6-F1
#
_entry.id   AF-F5XJJ6-F1
#
_cell.length_a   1.000
_cell.length_b   1.000
_cell.length_c   1.000
_cell.angle_alpha   90.00
_cell.angle_beta   90.00
_cell.angle_gamma   90.00
#
_symmetry.space_group_name_H-M   'P 1'
#
loop_
_entity.id
_entity.type
_entity.pdbx_description
1 polymer ?
#
loop_
_entity_poly.entity_id
_entity_poly.type
_entity_poly.pdbx_seq_one_letter_code
_entity_poly.pdbx_strand_id
1 'polypeptide(L)'
;MSLMQHLTNVERHWIRNRFGGRNLPMAYNDAFAPADPANAPSVYQRLREEWTASRATLAALDLEAVYVHPHHGPMSLRWLYIHLIREYAGHIGHADLLRQSIDGKTFS
;
A
#
# COMPACT_ATOMS: atom_id res chain seq x y z
N MET A 1 -2.59 10.44 -8.44
CA MET A 1 -2.65 10.03 -7.03
C MET A 1 -1.25 10.15 -6.42
N SER A 2 -1.11 10.50 -5.13
CA SER A 2 0.18 10.47 -4.43
C SER A 2 0.61 9.06 -4.06
N LEU A 3 1.88 8.85 -3.73
CA LEU A 3 2.36 7.53 -3.28
C LEU A 3 1.60 7.02 -2.04
N MET A 4 1.40 7.88 -1.03
CA MET A 4 0.68 7.46 0.19
C MET A 4 -0.77 7.06 -0.09
N GLN A 5 -1.43 7.73 -1.05
CA GLN A 5 -2.77 7.35 -1.49
C GLN A 5 -2.74 5.97 -2.19
N HIS A 6 -1.73 5.70 -3.02
CA HIS A 6 -1.53 4.39 -3.64
C HIS A 6 -1.37 3.28 -2.60
N LEU A 7 -0.43 3.46 -1.66
CA LEU A 7 -0.15 2.48 -0.61
C LEU A 7 -1.38 2.21 0.28
N THR A 8 -2.21 3.23 0.52
CA THR A 8 -3.49 3.06 1.22
C THR A 8 -4.42 2.09 0.48
N ASN A 9 -4.51 2.19 -0.84
CA ASN A 9 -5.32 1.27 -1.63
C ASN A 9 -4.70 -0.13 -1.69
N VAL A 10 -3.37 -0.24 -1.78
CA VAL A 10 -2.66 -1.54 -1.76
C VAL A 10 -2.96 -2.29 -0.47
N GLU A 11 -2.82 -1.64 0.69
CA GLU A 11 -3.15 -2.17 2.02
C GLU A 11 -4.61 -2.66 2.07
N ARG A 12 -5.55 -1.80 1.70
CA ARG A 12 -6.99 -2.14 1.71
C ARG A 12 -7.32 -3.31 0.80
N HIS A 13 -6.79 -3.29 -0.43
CA HIS A 13 -7.06 -4.31 -1.43
C HIS A 13 -6.56 -5.67 -0.93
N TRP A 14 -5.27 -5.78 -0.65
CA TRP A 14 -4.66 -7.08 -0.37
C TRP A 14 -4.98 -7.62 1.01
N ILE A 15 -5.08 -6.77 2.03
CA ILE A 15 -5.30 -7.27 3.38
C ILE A 15 -6.78 -7.37 3.67
N ARG A 16 -7.53 -6.26 3.61
CA ARG A 16 -8.92 -6.27 4.07
C ARG A 16 -9.86 -6.93 3.08
N ASN A 17 -9.71 -6.64 1.79
CA ASN A 17 -10.62 -7.20 0.79
C ASN A 17 -10.26 -8.65 0.42
N ARG A 18 -8.97 -8.96 0.20
CA ARG A 18 -8.55 -10.33 -0.14
C ARG A 18 -8.46 -11.23 1.08
N PHE A 19 -7.46 -11.04 1.95
CA PHE A 19 -7.26 -11.90 3.13
C PHE A 19 -8.40 -11.80 4.15
N GLY A 20 -8.93 -10.59 4.38
CA GLY A 20 -10.03 -10.33 5.31
C GLY A 20 -11.42 -10.57 4.73
N GLY A 21 -11.53 -10.96 3.46
CA GLY A 21 -12.80 -11.26 2.79
C GLY A 21 -13.81 -10.12 2.77
N ARG A 22 -13.37 -8.86 2.94
CA ARG A 22 -14.25 -7.69 2.91
C ARG A 22 -14.53 -7.26 1.46
N ASN A 23 -15.57 -6.46 1.29
CA ASN A 23 -15.86 -5.78 0.03
C ASN A 23 -15.90 -4.26 0.24
N LEU A 24 -14.75 -3.67 0.55
CA LEU A 24 -14.63 -2.23 0.78
C LEU A 24 -14.27 -1.51 -0.52
N PRO A 25 -14.85 -0.33 -0.79
CA PRO A 25 -14.39 0.52 -1.88
C PRO A 25 -12.93 0.94 -1.65
N MET A 26 -12.20 1.18 -2.72
CA MET A 26 -10.87 1.78 -2.63
C MET A 26 -10.98 3.16 -1.96
N ALA A 27 -9.94 3.55 -1.22
CA ALA A 27 -9.92 4.84 -0.55
C ALA A 27 -9.77 5.99 -1.55
N TYR A 28 -9.08 5.71 -2.66
CA TYR A 28 -8.82 6.64 -3.75
C TYR A 28 -9.11 5.97 -5.09
N ASN A 29 -9.89 6.60 -5.95
CA ASN A 29 -10.41 5.95 -7.17
C ASN A 29 -9.74 6.47 -8.45
N ASP A 30 -9.13 7.64 -8.39
CA ASP A 30 -8.49 8.28 -9.53
C ASP A 30 -6.96 8.21 -9.40
N ALA A 31 -6.36 7.29 -10.15
CA ALA A 31 -4.92 7.12 -10.20
C ALA A 31 -4.20 8.32 -10.84
N PHE A 32 -4.89 9.08 -11.70
CA PHE A 32 -4.33 10.17 -12.49
C PHE A 32 -4.60 11.55 -11.90
N ALA A 33 -5.52 11.67 -10.94
CA ALA A 33 -5.75 12.93 -10.21
C ALA A 33 -4.43 13.48 -9.64
N PRO A 34 -4.08 14.75 -9.89
CA PRO A 34 -2.87 15.34 -9.34
C PRO A 34 -2.90 15.30 -7.82
N ALA A 35 -1.75 15.00 -7.21
CA ALA A 35 -1.61 15.05 -5.76
C ALA A 35 -1.60 16.51 -5.29
N ASP A 36 -2.33 16.79 -4.21
CA ASP A 36 -2.32 18.11 -3.56
C ASP A 36 -1.46 18.05 -2.28
N PRO A 37 -0.34 18.78 -2.21
CA PRO A 37 0.51 18.83 -1.01
C PRO A 37 -0.23 19.30 0.25
N ALA A 38 -1.25 20.17 0.14
CA ALA A 38 -2.02 20.62 1.29
C ALA A 38 -2.78 19.48 1.98
N ASN A 39 -3.07 18.40 1.24
CA ASN A 39 -3.73 17.21 1.76
C ASN A 39 -2.76 16.15 2.31
N ALA A 40 -1.44 16.37 2.25
CA ALA A 40 -0.46 15.37 2.69
C ALA A 40 -0.67 14.88 4.14
N PRO A 41 -1.00 15.74 5.14
CA PRO A 41 -1.26 15.27 6.50
C PRO A 41 -2.48 14.34 6.61
N SER A 42 -3.58 14.66 5.92
CA SER A 42 -4.81 13.86 5.96
C SER A 42 -4.64 12.53 5.22
N VAL A 43 -3.91 12.54 4.10
CA VAL A 43 -3.51 11.33 3.37
C VAL A 43 -2.66 10.42 4.25
N TYR A 44 -1.68 10.98 4.96
CA TYR A 44 -0.84 10.20 5.87
C TYR A 44 -1.64 9.60 7.03
N GLN A 45 -2.55 10.37 7.63
CA GLN A 45 -3.44 9.84 8.68
C GLN A 45 -4.30 8.68 8.16
N ARG A 46 -4.86 8.80 6.95
CA ARG A 46 -5.64 7.72 6.35
C ARG A 46 -4.81 6.45 6.11
N LEU A 47 -3.55 6.59 5.68
CA LEU A 47 -2.64 5.45 5.56
C LEU A 47 -2.40 4.76 6.91
N ARG A 48 -2.23 5.53 7.99
CA ARG A 48 -2.06 4.98 9.35
C ARG A 48 -3.31 4.26 9.87
N GLU A 49 -4.49 4.80 9.58
CA GLU A 49 -5.76 4.14 9.88
C GLU A 49 -5.86 2.80 9.15
N GLU A 50 -5.46 2.77 7.87
CA GLU A 50 -5.47 1.54 7.09
C GLU A 50 -4.47 0.52 7.64
N TRP A 51 -3.25 0.93 8.03
CA TRP A 51 -2.29 0.03 8.71
C TRP A 51 -2.85 -0.58 10.00
N THR A 52 -3.58 0.21 10.78
CA THR A 52 -4.21 -0.26 12.02
C THR A 52 -5.27 -1.32 11.71
N ALA A 53 -6.11 -1.08 10.70
CA ALA A 53 -7.13 -2.02 10.26
C ALA A 53 -6.52 -3.28 9.62
N SER A 54 -5.45 -3.14 8.83
CA SER A 54 -4.68 -4.23 8.25
C SER A 54 -4.11 -5.14 9.34
N ARG A 55 -3.45 -4.55 10.35
CA ARG A 55 -2.90 -5.31 11.48
C ARG A 55 -3.98 -6.07 12.23
N ALA A 56 -5.12 -5.43 12.51
CA ALA A 56 -6.23 -6.08 13.19
C ALA A 56 -6.81 -7.25 12.38
N THR A 57 -6.84 -7.14 11.05
CA THR A 57 -7.33 -8.20 10.14
C THR A 57 -6.42 -9.44 10.18
N LEU A 58 -5.11 -9.24 10.28
CA LEU A 58 -4.12 -10.31 10.22
C LEU A 58 -3.69 -10.84 11.60
N ALA A 59 -4.12 -10.19 12.69
CA ALA A 59 -3.58 -10.42 14.04
C ALA A 59 -3.65 -11.87 14.55
N ALA A 60 -4.63 -12.64 14.09
CA ALA A 60 -4.86 -14.02 14.52
C ALA A 60 -4.38 -15.07 13.50
N LEU A 61 -3.76 -14.65 12.39
CA LEU A 61 -3.35 -15.54 11.31
C LEU A 61 -1.88 -15.92 11.43
N ASP A 62 -1.60 -17.19 11.15
CA ASP A 62 -0.22 -17.68 10.95
C ASP A 62 0.30 -17.28 9.56
N LEU A 63 1.63 -17.22 9.38
CA LEU A 63 2.27 -16.93 8.10
C LEU A 63 1.90 -17.93 6.99
N GLU A 64 1.51 -19.16 7.34
CA GLU A 64 1.02 -20.17 6.40
C GLU A 64 -0.48 -20.06 6.11
N ALA A 65 -1.20 -19.10 6.70
CA ALA A 65 -2.61 -18.88 6.36
C ALA A 65 -2.74 -18.56 4.87
N VAL A 66 -3.67 -19.25 4.19
CA VAL A 66 -3.83 -19.17 2.74
C VAL A 66 -5.09 -18.42 2.35
N TYR A 67 -4.93 -17.47 1.43
CA TYR A 67 -6.01 -16.91 0.63
C TYR A 67 -5.94 -17.50 -0.79
N VAL A 68 -7.06 -17.97 -1.34
CA VAL A 68 -7.11 -18.48 -2.72
C VAL A 68 -7.54 -17.35 -3.65
N HIS A 69 -6.59 -16.78 -4.39
CA HIS A 69 -6.86 -15.74 -5.36
C HIS A 69 -7.53 -16.33 -6.62
N PRO A 70 -8.62 -15.72 -7.14
CA PRO A 70 -9.38 -16.28 -8.27
C PRO A 70 -8.56 -16.59 -9.53
N HIS A 71 -7.50 -15.81 -9.77
CA HIS A 71 -6.68 -15.93 -10.98
C HIS A 71 -5.28 -16.49 -10.73
N HIS A 72 -4.82 -16.53 -9.49
CA HIS A 72 -3.43 -16.84 -9.15
C HIS A 72 -3.29 -18.02 -8.19
N GLY A 73 -4.41 -18.59 -7.75
CA GLY A 73 -4.42 -19.74 -6.85
C GLY A 73 -4.02 -19.37 -5.41
N PRO A 74 -3.55 -20.35 -4.63
CA PRO A 74 -3.27 -20.17 -3.21
C PRO A 74 -2.08 -19.22 -2.99
N MET A 75 -2.28 -18.22 -2.13
CA MET A 75 -1.28 -17.26 -1.68
C MET A 75 -1.23 -17.30 -0.16
N SER A 76 -0.04 -17.55 0.41
CA SER A 76 0.14 -17.52 1.86
C SER A 76 0.27 -16.09 2.37
N LEU A 77 0.02 -15.91 3.67
CA LEU A 77 0.26 -14.63 4.35
C LEU A 77 1.75 -14.24 4.27
N ARG A 78 2.68 -15.21 4.28
CA ARG A 78 4.09 -14.97 4.00
C ARG A 78 4.30 -14.35 2.62
N TRP A 79 3.68 -14.91 1.57
CA TRP A 79 3.77 -14.35 0.23
C TRP A 79 3.22 -12.92 0.18
N LEU A 80 2.09 -12.68 0.85
CA LEU A 80 1.49 -11.35 0.95
C LEU A 80 2.47 -10.33 1.54
N TYR A 81 3.14 -10.66 2.65
CA TYR A 81 4.11 -9.74 3.24
C TYR A 81 5.27 -9.42 2.30
N ILE A 82 5.81 -10.42 1.59
CA ILE A 82 6.87 -10.21 0.59
C ILE A 82 6.37 -9.31 -0.54
N HIS A 83 5.14 -9.53 -1.01
CA HIS A 83 4.51 -8.69 -2.03
C HIS A 83 4.38 -7.24 -1.55
N LEU A 84 3.86 -7.00 -0.35
CA LEU A 84 3.75 -5.66 0.22
C LEU A 84 5.12 -4.99 0.39
N ILE A 85 6.13 -5.71 0.91
CA ILE A 85 7.50 -5.17 1.02
C ILE A 85 8.02 -4.73 -0.35
N ARG A 86 7.76 -5.50 -1.42
CA ARG A 86 8.15 -5.14 -2.79
C ARG A 86 7.41 -3.89 -3.27
N GLU A 87 6.11 -3.76 -3.03
CA GLU A 87 5.35 -2.55 -3.35
C GLU A 87 5.96 -1.33 -2.64
N TYR A 88 6.16 -1.43 -1.33
CA TYR A 88 6.77 -0.35 -0.55
C TYR A 88 8.18 -0.01 -1.04
N ALA A 89 9.05 -1.00 -1.26
CA ALA A 89 10.42 -0.77 -1.71
C ALA A 89 10.49 -0.19 -3.12
N GLY A 90 9.69 -0.70 -4.06
CA GLY A 90 9.64 -0.20 -5.43
C GLY A 90 9.21 1.26 -5.47
N HIS A 91 8.24 1.63 -4.64
CA HIS A 91 7.75 3.00 -4.61
C HIS A 91 8.56 3.96 -3.74
N ILE A 92 9.16 3.50 -2.64
CA ILE A 92 10.14 4.30 -1.88
C ILE A 92 11.37 4.55 -2.76
N GLY A 93 11.82 3.56 -3.53
CA GLY A 93 12.88 3.75 -4.52
C GLY A 93 12.52 4.84 -5.55
N HIS A 94 11.29 4.84 -6.08
CA HIS A 94 10.80 5.92 -6.94
C HIS A 94 10.69 7.27 -6.22
N ALA A 95 10.24 7.30 -4.97
CA ALA A 95 10.16 8.52 -4.17
C ALA A 95 11.54 9.09 -3.83
N ASP A 96 12.53 8.24 -3.57
CA ASP A 96 13.92 8.61 -3.37
C ASP A 96 14.56 9.12 -4.67
N LEU A 97 14.24 8.53 -5.82
CA LEU A 97 14.65 9.04 -7.12
C LEU A 97 14.01 10.41 -7.42
N LEU A 98 12.74 10.61 -7.07
CA LEU A 98 12.05 11.90 -7.19
C LEU A 98 12.64 12.95 -6.24
N ARG A 99 12.92 12.58 -4.98
CA ARG A 99 13.63 13.44 -4.03
C ARG A 99 15.01 13.82 -4.54
N GLN A 100 15.79 12.86 -5.05
CA GLN A 100 17.11 13.12 -5.66
C GLN A 100 17.03 14.04 -6.88
N SER A 101 15.97 13.91 -7.70
CA SER A 101 15.75 14.77 -8.86
C SER A 101 15.36 16.22 -8.50
N ILE A 102 14.73 16.42 -7.33
CA ILE A 102 14.35 17.75 -6.81
C ILE A 102 15.49 18.36 -5.98
N ASP A 103 16.26 17.54 -5.24
CA ASP A 103 17.37 17.98 -4.39
C ASP A 103 18.65 18.31 -5.17
N GLY A 104 18.64 18.18 -6.50
CA GLY A 104 19.54 18.88 -7.43
C GLY A 104 20.95 19.15 -6.92
N LYS A 105 21.70 18.12 -6.51
CA LYS A 105 23.15 18.25 -6.36
C LYS A 105 23.82 17.93 -7.69
N THR A 106 23.85 18.92 -8.57
CA THR A 106 25.02 19.12 -9.42
C THR A 106 26.18 19.41 -8.47
N PHE A 107 26.98 18.38 -8.17
CA PHE A 107 28.36 18.66 -7.83
C PHE A 107 28.99 19.25 -9.10
N SER A 108 29.32 20.54 -9.01
CA SER A 108 30.30 21.19 -9.90
C SER A 108 31.63 20.48 -9.84
#